data_AF-A0A6C0K7L4-F1
#
_entry.id   AF-A0A6C0K7L4-F1
#
_cell.length_a   1.000
_cell.length_b   1.000
_cell.length_c   1.000
_cell.angle_alpha   90.00
_cell.angle_beta   90.00
_cell.angle_gamma   90.00
#
_symmetry.space_group_name_H-M   'P 1'
#
loop_
_entity.id
_entity.type
_entity.pdbx_description
1 polymer ?
#
loop_
_entity_poly.entity_id
_entity_poly.type
_entity_poly.pdbx_seq_one_letter_code
_entity_poly.pdbx_strand_id
1 'polypeptide(L)' 'MAESCNAAAVGGAKKRKLTPYNKFVKKMYAELHKKFPTDTAPQIMKKIGAEWRKKNNK' A
#
# COMPACT_ATOMS: atom_id res chain seq x y z
N MET A 1 -4.22 40.33 0.72
CA MET A 1 -4.10 39.14 1.58
C MET A 1 -4.59 37.94 0.79
N ALA A 2 -3.74 36.93 0.58
CA ALA A 2 -4.16 35.68 -0.04
C ALA A 2 -4.81 34.78 1.03
N GLU A 3 -6.10 34.49 0.88
CA GLU A 3 -6.83 33.57 1.75
C GLU A 3 -6.34 32.14 1.53
N SER A 4 -5.58 31.66 2.52
CA SER A 4 -5.69 30.33 3.14
C SER A 4 -6.41 29.23 2.34
N CYS A 5 -5.62 28.35 1.72
CA CYS A 5 -6.10 27.06 1.24
C CYS A 5 -6.64 26.22 2.41
N ASN A 6 -7.95 26.05 2.39
CA ASN A 6 -8.75 25.39 3.42
C ASN A 6 -8.45 23.87 3.42
N ALA A 7 -8.00 23.37 4.57
CA ALA A 7 -7.88 21.96 4.87
C ALA A 7 -9.28 21.35 5.04
N ALA A 8 -9.84 20.77 3.98
CA ALA A 8 -11.10 20.01 4.04
C ALA A 8 -10.86 18.53 3.70
N ALA A 9 -10.33 17.81 4.68
CA ALA A 9 -10.32 16.36 4.71
C ALA A 9 -11.72 15.81 4.99
N VAL A 10 -12.65 15.83 4.03
CA VAL A 10 -13.93 15.09 4.14
C VAL A 10 -14.29 14.52 2.77
N GLY A 11 -13.73 13.36 2.47
CA GLY A 11 -14.23 12.47 1.44
C GLY A 11 -14.10 11.07 2.02
N GLY A 12 -15.15 10.62 2.72
CA GLY A 12 -15.16 9.33 3.42
C GLY A 12 -14.69 8.23 2.49
N ALA A 13 -13.43 7.80 2.64
CA ALA A 13 -12.92 6.61 1.99
C ALA A 13 -13.71 5.44 2.58
N LYS A 14 -14.88 5.17 1.99
CA LYS A 14 -15.74 4.01 2.25
C LYS A 14 -14.77 2.86 2.44
N LYS A 15 -14.60 2.38 3.68
CA LYS A 15 -13.57 1.40 4.06
C LYS A 15 -13.73 0.23 3.10
N ARG A 16 -12.96 0.24 2.01
CA ARG A 16 -13.13 -0.74 0.93
C ARG A 16 -12.84 -2.07 1.58
N LYS A 17 -13.74 -3.05 1.40
CA LYS A 17 -13.55 -4.40 1.94
C LYS A 17 -12.11 -4.81 1.61
N LEU A 18 -11.33 -5.13 2.64
CA LEU A 18 -9.91 -5.44 2.46
C LEU A 18 -9.81 -6.60 1.46
N THR A 19 -9.29 -6.31 0.27
CA THR A 19 -9.10 -7.33 -0.76
C THR A 19 -8.06 -8.35 -0.27
N PRO A 20 -8.11 -9.61 -0.77
CA PRO A 20 -7.08 -10.61 -0.48
C PRO A 20 -5.67 -10.09 -0.76
N TYR A 21 -5.53 -9.30 -1.84
CA TYR A 21 -4.29 -8.62 -2.19
C TYR A 21 -3.81 -7.65 -1.10
N ASN A 22 -4.68 -6.76 -0.60
CA ASN A 22 -4.29 -5.83 0.48
C ASN A 22 -3.89 -6.54 1.77
N LYS A 23 -4.54 -7.67 2.11
CA LYS A 23 -4.15 -8.50 3.26
C LYS A 23 -2.76 -9.11 3.06
N PHE A 24 -2.47 -9.59 1.85
CA PHE A 24 -1.17 -10.14 1.48
C PHE A 24 -0.07 -9.07 1.53
N VAL A 25 -0.32 -7.92 0.91
CA VAL A 25 0.62 -6.78 0.92
C VAL A 25 0.92 -6.34 2.34
N LYS A 26 -0.08 -6.22 3.21
CA LYS A 26 0.14 -5.75 4.58
C LYS A 26 1.04 -6.71 5.38
N LYS A 27 0.91 -8.03 5.18
CA LYS A 27 1.79 -9.04 5.80
C LYS A 27 3.21 -8.98 5.23
N MET A 28 3.33 -9.06 3.91
CA MET A 28 4.64 -9.07 3.24
C MET A 28 5.39 -7.76 3.44
N TYR A 29 4.70 -6.63 3.40
CA TYR A 29 5.29 -5.31 3.61
C TYR A 29 5.91 -5.20 5.00
N ALA A 30 5.25 -5.71 6.05
CA ALA A 30 5.81 -5.68 7.39
C ALA A 30 7.10 -6.52 7.53
N GLU A 31 7.18 -7.66 6.82
CA GLU A 31 8.40 -8.48 6.80
C GLU A 31 9.51 -7.88 5.94
N LEU A 32 9.17 -7.42 4.73
CA LEU A 32 10.12 -6.80 3.81
C LEU A 32 10.63 -5.47 4.33
N HIS A 33 9.81 -4.67 5.01
CA HIS A 33 10.24 -3.41 5.61
C HIS A 33 11.20 -3.65 6.78
N LYS A 34 11.07 -4.75 7.52
CA LYS A 34 12.04 -5.17 8.55
C LYS A 34 13.35 -5.65 7.93
N LYS A 35 13.29 -6.40 6.82
CA LYS A 35 14.48 -6.93 6.13
C LYS A 35 15.20 -5.89 5.25
N PHE A 36 14.44 -4.96 4.69
CA PHE A 36 14.90 -3.93 3.76
C PHE A 36 14.35 -2.57 4.20
N PRO A 37 14.86 -2.02 5.32
CA PRO A 37 14.48 -0.68 5.77
C PRO A 37 14.93 0.41 4.78
N THR A 38 15.91 0.11 3.94
CA THR A 38 16.46 0.99 2.90
C THR A 38 15.63 0.98 1.60
N ASP A 39 14.81 -0.05 1.39
CA ASP A 39 13.93 -0.13 0.23
C ASP A 39 12.73 0.78 0.44
N THR A 40 12.43 1.61 -0.56
CA THR A 40 11.28 2.51 -0.50
C THR A 40 9.97 1.74 -0.68
N ALA A 41 8.90 2.22 -0.04
CA ALA A 41 7.57 1.64 -0.13
C ALA A 41 7.13 1.20 -1.56
N PRO A 42 7.33 2.01 -2.63
CA PRO A 42 7.02 1.60 -4.00
C PRO A 42 7.86 0.43 -4.52
N GLN A 43 9.13 0.29 -4.12
CA GLN A 43 9.96 -0.86 -4.49
C GLN A 43 9.45 -2.15 -3.84
N ILE A 44 9.15 -2.10 -2.55
CA ILE A 44 8.58 -3.23 -1.81
C ILE A 44 7.23 -3.63 -2.41
N MET A 45 6.36 -2.65 -2.72
CA MET A 45 5.07 -2.92 -3.37
C MET A 45 5.21 -3.56 -4.76
N LYS A 46 6.19 -3.14 -5.57
CA LYS A 46 6.48 -3.79 -6.87
C LYS A 46 6.87 -5.26 -6.69
N LYS A 47 7.75 -5.57 -5.73
CA LYS A 47 8.18 -6.94 -5.41
C LYS A 47 6.99 -7.80 -4.98
N ILE A 48 6.18 -7.31 -4.04
CA ILE A 48 4.99 -8.01 -3.54
C ILE A 48 3.95 -8.24 -4.65
N GLY A 49 3.72 -7.25 -5.51
CA GLY A 49 2.78 -7.35 -6.63
C GLY A 49 3.21 -8.38 -7.67
N ALA A 50 4.51 -8.50 -7.95
CA ALA A 50 5.06 -9.53 -8.82
C ALA A 50 4.89 -10.94 -8.23
N GLU A 51 5.22 -11.11 -6.93
CA GLU A 51 5.02 -12.36 -6.19
C GLU A 51 3.55 -12.80 -6.17
N TRP A 52 2.63 -11.86 -5.93
CA TRP A 52 1.19 -12.13 -5.94
C TRP A 52 0.70 -12.58 -7.31
N ARG A 53 1.12 -11.91 -8.39
CA ARG A 53 0.75 -12.32 -9.75
C ARG A 53 1.30 -13.69 -10.11
N LYS A 54 2.56 -13.98 -9.75
CA LYS A 54 3.18 -15.29 -9.95
C LYS A 54 2.42 -16.40 -9.21
N LYS A 55 1.90 -16.11 -8.01
CA LYS A 55 1.12 -17.05 -7.20
C LYS A 55 -0.30 -17.33 -7.75
N ASN A 56 -0.93 -16.36 -8.42
CA ASN A 56 -2.29 -16.50 -8.96
C ASN A 56 -2.34 -16.88 -10.45
N ASN A 57 -1.24 -16.78 -11.18
CA ASN A 57 -1.17 -17.14 -12.60
C ASN A 57 -0.73 -18.61 -12.81
N LYS A 58 -1.23 -19.52 -11.97
CA LYS A 58 -0.98 -20.97 -12.06
C LYS A 58 -2.28 -21.73 -12.09
#